data_AF-A0A267DLW7-F1
#
_entry.id   AF-A0A267DLW7-F1
#
_cell.length_a   1.000
_cell.length_b   1.000
_cell.length_c   1.000
_cell.angle_alpha   90.00
_cell.angle_beta   90.00
_cell.angle_gamma   90.00
#
_symmetry.space_group_name_H-M   'P 1'
#
loop_
_entity.id
_entity.type
_entity.pdbx_description
1 polymer ?
#
loop_
_entity_poly.entity_id
_entity_poly.type
_entity_poly.pdbx_seq_one_letter_code
_entity_poly.pdbx_strand_id
1 'polypeptide(L)'
;MDTFLHGIDSFLNAMPDYRTRGLGTGIAAKSQILYLPIVPLASLADGQLEPKRSRISAQKQDLDAQHQSLDAQQHGLCTQQQDLDTQKQRSIQQQQQPQELEALQQPPSDTELYPSFLQSPSNQLDNRLLILWPHRWEHDKNPDSFFTAIFALADSGETNFALCILGQSFAGPPPPAFEAAKKRLPSDQIAHWGYLENRQVYLACLSACHVVVSTAEHEFFGLAMLEATSAGCYPLAPRRLAYPELFPSDCLYNTDAQLVKRLRWLCRGGPGLARRLRAEGDFQTRLDRLKPEALRDSYAQLFA
;
A
#
# COMPACT_ATOMS: atom_id res chain seq x y z
N MET A 1 9.59 -25.57 0.40
CA MET A 1 9.48 -26.85 1.14
C MET A 1 10.41 -26.81 2.34
N ASP A 2 11.64 -26.34 2.17
CA ASP A 2 12.65 -26.32 3.22
C ASP A 2 12.27 -25.46 4.44
N THR A 3 11.51 -24.36 4.29
CA THR A 3 11.14 -23.54 5.46
C THR A 3 9.89 -24.04 6.19
N PHE A 4 8.91 -24.62 5.48
CA PHE A 4 7.67 -25.12 6.09
C PHE A 4 7.90 -26.24 7.10
N LEU A 5 8.84 -27.14 6.81
CA LEU A 5 9.21 -28.23 7.70
C LEU A 5 10.43 -27.90 8.57
N HIS A 6 10.94 -26.68 8.46
CA HIS A 6 12.09 -26.25 9.24
C HIS A 6 11.75 -26.27 10.73
N GLY A 7 12.60 -26.94 11.51
CA GLY A 7 12.43 -27.00 12.96
C GLY A 7 11.46 -28.06 13.46
N ILE A 8 10.79 -28.83 12.59
CA ILE A 8 9.90 -29.91 13.04
C ILE A 8 10.66 -30.94 13.87
N ASP A 9 11.86 -31.34 13.44
CA ASP A 9 12.69 -32.28 14.19
C ASP A 9 13.20 -31.67 15.50
N SER A 10 13.54 -30.38 15.50
CA SER A 10 13.95 -29.66 16.71
C SER A 10 12.82 -29.59 17.73
N PHE A 11 11.59 -29.32 17.28
CA PHE A 11 10.40 -29.30 18.11
C PHE A 11 10.11 -30.69 18.69
N LEU A 12 10.10 -31.73 17.87
CA LEU A 12 9.90 -33.12 18.31
C LEU A 12 10.97 -33.57 19.31
N ASN A 13 12.22 -33.11 19.15
CA ASN A 13 13.30 -33.38 20.08
C ASN A 13 13.14 -32.69 21.43
N ALA A 14 12.38 -31.59 21.50
CA ALA A 14 12.06 -30.90 22.75
C ALA A 14 10.86 -31.53 23.48
N MET A 15 10.09 -32.40 22.83
CA MET A 15 8.95 -33.07 23.48
C MET A 15 9.43 -34.13 24.49
N PRO A 16 8.83 -34.15 25.71
CA PRO A 16 9.22 -35.07 26.77
C PRO A 16 8.86 -36.53 26.45
N ASP A 17 7.77 -36.77 25.72
CA ASP A 17 7.25 -38.11 25.39
C ASP A 17 6.85 -38.23 23.92
N TYR A 18 6.91 -39.47 23.40
CA TYR A 18 6.53 -39.91 22.04
C TYR A 18 7.10 -39.08 20.88
N ARG A 19 8.31 -39.47 20.42
CA ARG A 19 8.99 -38.87 19.26
C ARG A 19 8.78 -39.73 18.01
N THR A 20 7.91 -39.28 17.11
CA THR A 20 7.74 -39.90 15.79
C THR A 20 8.96 -39.61 14.91
N ARG A 21 9.90 -40.56 14.87
CA ARG A 21 11.07 -40.44 14.00
C ARG A 21 10.64 -40.35 12.53
N GLY A 22 11.28 -39.46 11.78
CA GLY A 22 10.99 -39.28 10.36
C GLY A 22 9.64 -38.64 10.06
N LEU A 23 8.98 -37.99 11.04
CA LEU A 23 7.73 -37.28 10.79
C LEU A 23 7.92 -36.17 9.75
N GLY A 24 9.00 -35.39 9.83
CA GLY A 24 9.31 -34.36 8.84
C GLY A 24 9.39 -34.93 7.42
N THR A 25 10.13 -36.02 7.24
CA THR A 25 10.21 -36.72 5.95
C THR A 25 8.88 -37.29 5.49
N GLY A 26 8.06 -37.81 6.42
CA GLY A 26 6.74 -38.36 6.11
C GLY A 26 5.74 -37.28 5.68
N ILE A 27 5.77 -36.10 6.33
CA ILE A 27 4.96 -34.95 5.93
C ILE A 27 5.45 -34.40 4.59
N ALA A 28 6.78 -34.25 4.40
CA ALA A 28 7.35 -33.78 3.14
C ALA A 28 6.88 -34.62 1.94
N ALA A 29 6.90 -35.95 2.07
CA ALA A 29 6.50 -36.86 1.01
C ALA A 29 4.99 -36.81 0.67
N LYS A 30 4.17 -36.25 1.56
CA LYS A 30 2.70 -36.21 1.45
C LYS A 30 2.15 -34.78 1.40
N SER A 31 3.00 -33.78 1.32
CA SER A 31 2.59 -32.39 1.29
C SER A 31 3.22 -31.68 0.10
N GLN A 32 2.61 -30.57 -0.28
CA GLN A 32 3.15 -29.63 -1.24
C GLN A 32 2.78 -28.23 -0.77
N ILE A 33 3.69 -27.27 -0.92
CA ILE A 33 3.39 -25.86 -0.71
C ILE A 33 2.88 -25.31 -2.03
N LEU A 34 1.65 -24.80 -2.03
CA LEU A 34 1.09 -24.05 -3.13
C LEU A 34 1.05 -22.59 -2.75
N TYR A 35 1.74 -21.77 -3.53
CA TYR A 35 1.70 -20.32 -3.34
C TYR A 35 0.44 -19.75 -3.99
N LEU A 36 -0.03 -18.64 -3.41
CA LEU A 36 -1.11 -17.87 -4.02
C LEU A 36 -0.60 -17.17 -5.29
N PRO A 37 -1.39 -17.17 -6.37
CA PRO A 37 -1.01 -16.48 -7.59
C PRO A 37 -0.82 -14.98 -7.37
N ILE A 38 0.32 -14.46 -7.82
CA ILE A 38 0.62 -13.02 -7.84
C ILE A 38 0.40 -12.51 -9.26
N VAL A 39 -0.53 -11.57 -9.41
CA VAL A 39 -0.77 -10.89 -10.69
C VAL A 39 0.20 -9.70 -10.78
N PRO A 40 1.06 -9.63 -11.82
CA PRO A 40 1.94 -8.48 -12.02
C PRO A 40 1.15 -7.17 -12.13
N LEU A 41 1.64 -6.09 -11.53
CA LEU A 41 0.98 -4.78 -11.64
C LEU A 41 0.83 -4.30 -13.08
N ALA A 42 1.80 -4.60 -13.95
CA ALA A 42 1.72 -4.28 -15.37
C ALA A 42 0.49 -4.92 -16.05
N SER A 43 0.08 -6.12 -15.63
CA SER A 43 -1.11 -6.80 -16.14
C SER A 43 -2.42 -6.22 -15.58
N LEU A 44 -2.35 -5.42 -14.52
CA LEU A 44 -3.49 -4.68 -13.97
C LEU A 44 -3.63 -3.29 -14.64
N ALA A 45 -2.60 -2.83 -15.34
CA ALA A 45 -2.55 -1.56 -16.08
C ALA A 45 -3.32 -1.60 -17.41
N ASP A 46 -3.50 -2.79 -17.98
CA ASP A 46 -4.32 -3.00 -19.19
C ASP A 46 -5.81 -2.67 -18.97
N GLY A 47 -6.23 -2.47 -17.71
CA GLY A 47 -7.45 -1.78 -17.33
C GLY A 47 -7.21 -0.29 -17.03
N GLN A 48 -6.96 0.52 -18.08
CA GLN A 48 -6.90 2.00 -18.03
C GLN A 48 -5.83 2.60 -17.07
N LEU A 49 -4.54 2.29 -17.29
CA LEU A 49 -3.44 3.15 -16.85
C LEU A 49 -2.85 3.93 -18.04
N GLU A 50 -3.67 4.73 -18.69
CA GLU A 50 -3.19 5.92 -19.42
C GLU A 50 -3.58 7.13 -18.58
N PRO A 51 -2.63 7.91 -18.00
CA PRO A 51 -2.97 9.23 -17.53
C PRO A 51 -3.42 10.02 -18.77
N LYS A 52 -4.73 10.24 -18.91
CA LYS A 52 -5.33 11.14 -19.91
C LYS A 52 -4.90 12.59 -19.62
N ARG A 53 -3.60 12.88 -19.73
CA ARG A 53 -3.00 14.21 -19.60
C ARG A 53 -3.13 15.03 -20.88
N SER A 54 -3.72 14.51 -21.96
CA SER A 54 -3.76 15.18 -23.27
C SER A 54 -5.15 15.48 -23.85
N ARG A 55 -6.26 15.29 -23.13
CA ARG A 55 -7.61 15.68 -23.63
C ARG A 55 -8.29 16.83 -22.88
N ILE A 56 -7.78 17.24 -21.72
CA ILE A 56 -8.39 18.32 -20.93
C ILE A 56 -7.97 19.71 -21.44
N SER A 57 -6.81 19.84 -22.10
CA SER A 57 -6.37 21.11 -22.69
C SER A 57 -7.10 21.46 -23.99
N ALA A 58 -7.58 20.47 -24.76
CA ALA A 58 -8.28 20.71 -26.02
C ALA A 58 -9.77 21.02 -25.83
N GLN A 59 -10.43 20.43 -24.82
CA GLN A 59 -11.87 20.65 -24.59
C GLN A 59 -12.19 21.91 -23.77
N LYS A 60 -11.20 22.49 -23.07
CA LYS A 60 -11.38 23.76 -22.35
C LYS A 60 -11.33 24.99 -23.27
N GLN A 61 -10.67 24.88 -24.43
CA GLN A 61 -10.62 25.96 -25.42
C GLN A 61 -11.92 26.09 -26.26
N ASP A 62 -12.68 25.01 -26.44
CA ASP A 62 -13.96 25.05 -27.17
C ASP A 62 -15.16 25.49 -26.32
N LEU A 63 -15.13 25.29 -24.99
CA LEU A 63 -16.22 25.71 -24.08
C LEU A 63 -16.15 27.20 -23.68
N ASP A 64 -14.95 27.78 -23.60
CA ASP A 64 -14.76 29.21 -23.30
C ASP A 64 -15.08 30.10 -24.52
N ALA A 65 -15.03 29.56 -25.75
CA ALA A 65 -15.42 30.26 -26.98
C ALA A 65 -16.94 30.30 -27.22
N GLN A 66 -17.72 29.43 -26.57
CA GLN A 66 -19.19 29.39 -26.70
C GLN A 66 -19.93 30.16 -25.60
N HIS A 67 -19.29 30.47 -24.47
CA HIS A 67 -19.88 31.30 -23.41
C HIS A 67 -19.77 32.81 -23.64
N GLN A 68 -18.95 33.27 -24.58
CA GLN A 68 -18.84 34.71 -24.92
C GLN A 68 -19.84 35.19 -25.99
N SER A 69 -20.74 34.34 -26.49
CA SER A 69 -21.76 34.73 -27.50
C SER A 69 -23.21 34.65 -27.01
N LEU A 70 -23.46 34.48 -25.71
CA LEU A 70 -24.83 34.34 -25.16
C LEU A 70 -25.22 35.40 -24.09
N ASP A 71 -24.30 36.27 -23.68
CA ASP A 71 -24.58 37.40 -22.77
C ASP A 71 -25.04 38.70 -23.47
N ALA A 72 -25.36 38.62 -24.76
CA ALA A 72 -25.81 39.76 -25.56
C ALA A 72 -27.19 39.53 -26.20
N GLN A 73 -28.16 38.98 -25.48
CA GLN A 73 -29.57 39.05 -25.86
C GLN A 73 -30.48 38.58 -24.70
N GLN A 74 -30.89 39.51 -23.83
CA GLN A 74 -32.28 39.65 -23.36
C GLN A 74 -32.37 40.71 -22.24
N HIS A 75 -32.29 41.97 -22.66
CA HIS A 75 -33.04 43.04 -22.02
C HIS A 75 -34.42 43.12 -22.69
N GLY A 76 -35.50 43.08 -21.91
CA GLY A 76 -36.81 43.56 -22.38
C GLY A 76 -38.02 43.07 -21.60
N LEU A 77 -38.69 44.03 -20.93
CA LEU A 77 -40.10 44.05 -20.46
C LEU A 77 -40.32 43.47 -19.04
N CYS A 78 -40.41 44.22 -17.93
CA CYS A 78 -41.14 45.46 -17.54
C CYS A 78 -42.61 45.25 -17.07
N THR A 79 -42.74 45.16 -15.72
CA THR A 79 -43.71 45.84 -14.80
C THR A 79 -45.17 45.40 -14.58
N GLN A 80 -45.58 45.66 -13.31
CA GLN A 80 -46.94 45.86 -12.71
C GLN A 80 -47.55 44.60 -12.04
N GLN A 81 -48.12 44.59 -10.81
CA GLN A 81 -48.44 45.59 -9.78
C GLN A 81 -48.95 44.85 -8.50
N GLN A 82 -48.60 45.32 -7.29
CA GLN A 82 -49.40 45.52 -6.03
C GLN A 82 -50.44 44.45 -5.53
N ASP A 83 -50.82 44.28 -4.25
CA ASP A 83 -50.59 44.97 -2.98
C ASP A 83 -51.14 44.09 -1.80
N LEU A 84 -50.61 44.36 -0.60
CA LEU A 84 -51.16 44.37 0.78
C LEU A 84 -52.27 43.42 1.30
N ASP A 85 -51.91 42.84 2.47
CA ASP A 85 -52.66 42.78 3.73
C ASP A 85 -53.83 41.77 3.93
N THR A 86 -53.70 41.00 5.02
CA THR A 86 -54.63 40.94 6.18
C THR A 86 -55.05 39.52 6.62
N GLN A 87 -54.61 39.19 7.85
CA GLN A 87 -55.30 38.40 8.89
C GLN A 87 -55.50 36.87 8.75
N LYS A 88 -54.81 36.19 9.70
CA LYS A 88 -55.38 35.29 10.73
C LYS A 88 -56.63 34.48 10.32
N GLN A 89 -56.51 33.15 10.32
CA GLN A 89 -57.07 32.30 11.40
C GLN A 89 -56.87 30.79 11.14
N ARG A 90 -56.40 30.13 12.21
CA ARG A 90 -56.84 28.82 12.74
C ARG A 90 -56.47 27.53 12.01
N SER A 91 -55.54 26.81 12.65
CA SER A 91 -55.68 25.44 13.14
C SER A 91 -56.46 24.44 12.27
N ILE A 92 -55.77 23.41 11.76
CA ILE A 92 -55.89 21.99 12.15
C ILE A 92 -54.92 21.16 11.29
N GLN A 93 -54.34 20.15 11.95
CA GLN A 93 -53.42 19.12 11.47
C GLN A 93 -53.59 18.68 10.01
N GLN A 94 -52.48 18.59 9.27
CA GLN A 94 -52.14 17.37 8.53
C GLN A 94 -50.65 17.31 8.19
N GLN A 95 -50.13 16.10 8.39
CA GLN A 95 -48.81 15.56 8.12
C GLN A 95 -48.15 16.05 6.81
N GLN A 96 -46.83 16.28 6.83
CA GLN A 96 -45.84 15.60 5.98
C GLN A 96 -44.41 16.17 6.16
N GLN A 97 -43.50 15.24 6.51
CA GLN A 97 -42.05 15.12 6.24
C GLN A 97 -41.06 16.29 6.47
N PRO A 98 -39.91 16.04 7.15
CA PRO A 98 -38.78 16.97 7.20
C PRO A 98 -38.03 17.02 5.86
N GLN A 99 -38.00 18.20 5.24
CA GLN A 99 -37.06 18.56 4.19
C GLN A 99 -35.71 18.90 4.82
N GLU A 100 -34.85 17.90 5.02
CA GLU A 100 -33.40 18.06 5.10
C GLU A 100 -32.77 17.01 4.20
N LEU A 101 -32.86 17.24 2.89
CA LEU A 101 -32.25 16.37 1.88
C LEU A 101 -31.81 17.19 0.67
N GLU A 102 -31.03 18.25 0.93
CA GLU A 102 -30.36 19.00 -0.14
C GLU A 102 -29.10 19.69 0.38
N ALA A 103 -28.26 18.92 1.08
CA ALA A 103 -26.82 19.14 1.04
C ALA A 103 -26.25 18.06 0.12
N LEU A 104 -26.35 18.30 -1.19
CA LEU A 104 -25.68 17.52 -2.22
C LEU A 104 -24.19 17.50 -1.90
N GLN A 105 -23.76 16.39 -1.32
CA GLN A 105 -22.37 15.95 -1.28
C GLN A 105 -21.90 15.90 -2.73
N GLN A 106 -21.13 16.91 -3.14
CA GLN A 106 -20.33 16.75 -4.34
C GLN A 106 -19.36 15.58 -4.08
N PRO A 107 -19.27 14.58 -4.97
CA PRO A 107 -18.26 13.55 -4.83
C PRO A 107 -16.88 14.23 -4.79
N PRO A 108 -15.96 13.78 -3.92
CA PRO A 108 -14.63 14.38 -3.85
C PRO A 108 -14.02 14.35 -5.24
N SER A 109 -13.47 15.48 -5.68
CA SER A 109 -12.74 15.55 -6.94
C SER A 109 -11.62 14.50 -6.93
N ASP A 110 -11.32 13.86 -8.07
CA ASP A 110 -10.33 12.78 -8.20
C ASP A 110 -8.95 13.08 -7.56
N THR A 111 -8.64 14.37 -7.35
CA THR A 111 -7.44 14.87 -6.70
C THR A 111 -7.38 14.57 -5.19
N GLU A 112 -8.50 14.49 -4.47
CA GLU A 112 -8.49 14.23 -3.01
C GLU A 112 -8.25 12.74 -2.66
N LEU A 113 -8.33 11.85 -3.65
CA LEU A 113 -8.23 10.41 -3.45
C LEU A 113 -6.79 9.89 -3.27
N TYR A 114 -5.80 10.63 -3.79
CA TYR A 114 -4.40 10.19 -3.80
C TYR A 114 -3.61 10.83 -2.64
N PRO A 115 -2.66 10.12 -2.01
CA PRO A 115 -1.69 10.76 -1.14
C PRO A 115 -0.97 11.93 -1.83
N SER A 116 -0.72 13.02 -1.09
CA SER A 116 -0.11 14.25 -1.61
C SER A 116 1.22 14.01 -2.34
N PHE A 117 2.00 13.03 -1.88
CA PHE A 117 3.27 12.66 -2.48
C PHE A 117 3.13 12.02 -3.88
N LEU A 118 1.97 11.49 -4.24
CA LEU A 118 1.67 10.99 -5.59
C LEU A 118 1.16 12.08 -6.53
N GLN A 119 0.67 13.19 -5.97
CA GLN A 119 0.06 14.28 -6.75
C GLN A 119 1.08 15.29 -7.28
N SER A 120 2.26 15.37 -6.66
CA SER A 120 3.24 16.42 -6.95
C SER A 120 4.36 15.90 -7.88
N PRO A 121 4.45 16.36 -9.14
CA PRO A 121 5.53 15.99 -10.06
C PRO A 121 6.89 16.69 -9.76
N SER A 122 7.10 17.29 -8.59
CA SER A 122 8.27 18.14 -8.29
C SER A 122 8.96 17.87 -6.95
N ASN A 123 10.12 17.20 -7.02
CA ASN A 123 11.43 17.45 -6.38
C ASN A 123 11.68 17.27 -4.87
N GLN A 124 10.71 17.33 -3.94
CA GLN A 124 11.06 17.18 -2.52
C GLN A 124 11.43 15.74 -2.11
N LEU A 125 10.83 14.74 -2.77
CA LEU A 125 11.09 13.32 -2.52
C LEU A 125 11.95 12.66 -3.60
N ASP A 126 12.23 13.33 -4.73
CA ASP A 126 12.85 12.69 -5.90
C ASP A 126 14.25 12.10 -5.62
N ASN A 127 14.96 12.65 -4.62
CA ASN A 127 16.24 12.11 -4.15
C ASN A 127 16.15 11.32 -2.82
N ARG A 128 15.00 11.33 -2.14
CA ARG A 128 14.80 10.64 -0.87
C ARG A 128 14.42 9.19 -1.11
N LEU A 129 14.96 8.28 -0.31
CA LEU A 129 14.56 6.89 -0.34
C LEU A 129 13.16 6.72 0.29
N LEU A 130 12.14 6.47 -0.54
CA LEU A 130 10.83 6.00 -0.05
C LEU A 130 10.89 4.55 0.47
N ILE A 131 10.77 4.41 1.78
CA ILE A 131 10.76 3.14 2.51
C ILE A 131 9.32 2.75 2.83
N LEU A 132 8.90 1.61 2.31
CA LEU A 132 7.56 1.06 2.48
C LEU A 132 7.53 0.00 3.58
N TRP A 133 6.55 0.11 4.47
CA TRP A 133 6.14 -0.96 5.40
C TRP A 133 4.67 -1.29 5.14
N PRO A 134 4.34 -2.42 4.45
CA PRO A 134 3.01 -2.67 3.91
C PRO A 134 2.19 -3.69 4.71
N HIS A 135 2.35 -3.70 6.04
CA HIS A 135 1.76 -4.73 6.89
C HIS A 135 0.55 -4.21 7.66
N ARG A 136 -0.33 -5.13 8.08
CA ARG A 136 -1.39 -4.80 9.05
C ARG A 136 -0.76 -4.25 10.33
N TRP A 137 -1.48 -3.35 11.00
CA TRP A 137 -0.98 -2.72 12.22
C TRP A 137 -1.19 -3.64 13.42
N GLU A 138 -0.40 -4.71 13.47
CA GLU A 138 -0.50 -5.80 14.45
C GLU A 138 0.87 -6.11 15.06
N HIS A 139 0.87 -6.66 16.28
CA HIS A 139 2.10 -6.96 17.01
C HIS A 139 2.97 -8.01 16.33
N ASP A 140 2.37 -9.02 15.69
CA ASP A 140 3.09 -10.08 14.98
C ASP A 140 3.88 -9.58 13.77
N LYS A 141 3.56 -8.37 13.29
CA LYS A 141 4.31 -7.69 12.23
C LYS A 141 5.53 -6.92 12.75
N ASN A 142 5.70 -6.89 14.07
CA ASN A 142 6.78 -6.27 14.81
C ASN A 142 7.11 -4.85 14.30
N PRO A 143 6.16 -3.90 14.42
CA PRO A 143 6.40 -2.50 14.10
C PRO A 143 7.46 -1.87 15.02
N ASP A 144 7.64 -2.38 16.24
CA ASP A 144 8.65 -1.92 17.19
C ASP A 144 10.08 -2.03 16.64
N SER A 145 10.45 -3.18 16.06
CA SER A 145 11.75 -3.38 15.42
C SER A 145 11.91 -2.47 14.21
N PHE A 146 10.85 -2.31 13.40
CA PHE A 146 10.88 -1.41 12.24
C PHE A 146 11.12 0.04 12.66
N PHE A 147 10.31 0.58 13.57
CA PHE A 147 10.44 1.97 14.01
C PHE A 147 11.73 2.21 14.79
N THR A 148 12.19 1.24 15.60
CA THR A 148 13.52 1.30 16.22
C THR A 148 14.63 1.45 15.18
N ALA A 149 14.56 0.69 14.07
CA ALA A 149 15.52 0.81 12.99
C ALA A 149 15.47 2.19 12.31
N ILE A 150 14.27 2.71 12.05
CA ILE A 150 14.09 4.06 11.50
C ILE A 150 14.64 5.14 12.43
N PHE A 151 14.36 5.05 13.74
CA PHE A 151 14.89 6.00 14.72
C PHE A 151 16.42 5.96 14.77
N ALA A 152 17.03 4.77 14.70
CA ALA A 152 18.48 4.65 14.64
C ALA A 152 19.10 5.29 13.39
N LEU A 153 18.37 5.37 12.27
CA LEU A 153 18.80 6.14 11.10
C LEU A 153 18.74 7.64 11.40
N ALA A 154 17.58 8.13 11.86
CA ALA A 154 17.35 9.54 12.16
C ALA A 154 18.34 10.07 13.22
N ASP A 155 18.55 9.33 14.30
CA ASP A 155 19.49 9.67 15.38
C ASP A 155 20.95 9.68 14.91
N SER A 156 21.26 8.94 13.84
CA SER A 156 22.58 8.97 13.20
C SER A 156 22.76 10.09 12.17
N GLY A 157 21.76 10.96 12.02
CA GLY A 157 21.74 12.08 11.08
C GLY A 157 21.32 11.72 9.65
N GLU A 158 20.88 10.48 9.42
CA GLU A 158 20.34 10.08 8.11
C GLU A 158 18.92 10.63 7.97
N THR A 159 18.71 11.56 7.05
CA THR A 159 17.40 12.19 6.80
C THR A 159 16.93 12.05 5.35
N ASN A 160 17.73 11.41 4.49
CA ASN A 160 17.43 11.23 3.07
C ASN A 160 16.47 10.05 2.81
N PHE A 161 15.37 9.99 3.56
CA PHE A 161 14.30 9.01 3.38
C PHE A 161 12.95 9.62 3.72
N ALA A 162 11.89 8.97 3.26
CA ALA A 162 10.56 9.16 3.81
C ALA A 162 9.83 7.82 3.89
N LEU A 163 8.88 7.74 4.81
CA LEU A 163 8.16 6.52 5.12
C LEU A 163 6.80 6.49 4.45
N CYS A 164 6.49 5.36 3.87
CA CYS A 164 5.15 4.99 3.49
C CYS A 164 4.71 3.84 4.39
N ILE A 165 3.89 4.15 5.39
CA ILE A 165 3.34 3.17 6.32
C ILE A 165 1.93 2.82 5.86
N LEU A 166 1.80 1.67 5.21
CA LEU A 166 0.52 1.15 4.73
C LEU A 166 0.01 0.07 5.66
N GLY A 167 -1.31 0.03 5.83
CA GLY A 167 -1.97 -1.05 6.55
C GLY A 167 -3.20 -0.58 7.29
N GLN A 168 -4.15 -1.52 7.45
CA GLN A 168 -5.31 -1.32 8.31
C GLN A 168 -4.97 -1.73 9.75
N SER A 169 -5.50 -0.99 10.71
CA SER A 169 -5.67 -1.45 12.09
C SER A 169 -7.04 -2.12 12.21
N PHE A 170 -7.08 -3.34 12.75
CA PHE A 170 -8.33 -4.06 13.04
C PHE A 170 -8.76 -3.84 14.49
N ALA A 171 -9.68 -4.65 15.01
CA ALA A 171 -10.30 -4.45 16.31
C ALA A 171 -9.28 -4.25 17.45
N GLY A 172 -9.37 -3.09 18.12
CA GLY A 172 -8.45 -2.66 19.17
C GLY A 172 -7.54 -1.50 18.73
N PRO A 173 -6.89 -0.81 19.67
CA PRO A 173 -5.89 0.19 19.32
C PRO A 173 -4.67 -0.50 18.66
N PRO A 174 -4.04 0.13 17.66
CA PRO A 174 -2.82 -0.40 17.07
C PRO A 174 -1.68 -0.45 18.09
N PRO A 175 -0.62 -1.23 17.83
CA PRO A 175 0.57 -1.27 18.67
C PRO A 175 1.08 0.15 19.01
N PRO A 176 1.48 0.43 20.27
CA PRO A 176 1.90 1.77 20.70
C PRO A 176 3.03 2.39 19.87
N ALA A 177 3.84 1.55 19.22
CA ALA A 177 4.94 1.96 18.35
C ALA A 177 4.49 2.91 17.22
N PHE A 178 3.27 2.75 16.67
CA PHE A 178 2.75 3.63 15.61
C PHE A 178 2.54 5.05 16.12
N GLU A 179 1.86 5.22 17.25
CA GLU A 179 1.63 6.53 17.87
C GLU A 179 2.95 7.18 18.32
N ALA A 180 3.86 6.40 18.89
CA ALA A 180 5.19 6.89 19.28
C ALA A 180 5.99 7.39 18.07
N ALA A 181 5.98 6.63 16.97
CA ALA A 181 6.65 7.01 15.73
C ALA A 181 6.04 8.24 15.08
N LYS A 182 4.71 8.33 15.02
CA LYS A 182 4.01 9.48 14.44
C LYS A 182 4.28 10.78 15.20
N LYS A 183 4.51 10.71 16.52
CA LYS A 183 4.90 11.86 17.35
C LYS A 183 6.38 12.25 17.22
N ARG A 184 7.25 11.26 17.02
CA ARG A 184 8.70 11.47 16.97
C ARG A 184 9.20 11.90 15.59
N LEU A 185 8.61 11.37 14.53
CA LEU A 185 9.08 11.60 13.17
C LEU A 185 8.59 12.96 12.66
N PRO A 186 9.47 13.75 12.01
CA PRO A 186 9.06 14.94 11.29
C PRO A 186 8.01 14.62 10.22
N SER A 187 7.03 15.52 10.04
CA SER A 187 5.97 15.33 9.06
C SER A 187 6.48 15.19 7.62
N ASP A 188 7.62 15.83 7.30
CA ASP A 188 8.24 15.73 5.97
C ASP A 188 8.96 14.38 5.72
N GLN A 189 9.16 13.56 6.76
CA GLN A 189 9.65 12.19 6.63
C GLN A 189 8.51 11.16 6.52
N ILE A 190 7.25 11.60 6.49
CA ILE A 190 6.09 10.71 6.34
C ILE A 190 5.42 11.03 5.01
N ALA A 191 5.62 10.16 4.02
CA ALA A 191 4.93 10.25 2.73
C ALA A 191 3.46 9.81 2.84
N HIS A 192 3.20 8.74 3.58
CA HIS A 192 1.84 8.28 3.85
C HIS A 192 1.77 7.46 5.15
N TRP A 193 0.61 7.50 5.81
CA TRP A 193 0.38 6.83 7.09
C TRP A 193 -1.06 6.34 7.23
N GLY A 194 -1.32 5.07 6.94
CA GLY A 194 -2.64 4.48 7.15
C GLY A 194 -3.07 3.47 6.11
N TYR A 195 -4.37 3.19 6.13
CA TYR A 195 -5.04 2.31 5.20
C TYR A 195 -5.46 3.07 3.94
N LEU A 196 -5.35 2.42 2.78
CA LEU A 196 -5.83 2.93 1.51
C LEU A 196 -7.00 2.05 1.04
N GLU A 197 -8.21 2.61 1.03
CA GLU A 197 -9.42 1.90 0.59
C GLU A 197 -9.44 1.64 -0.92
N ASN A 198 -8.93 2.59 -1.70
CA ASN A 198 -8.90 2.48 -3.15
C ASN A 198 -7.69 1.64 -3.60
N ARG A 199 -7.98 0.54 -4.30
CA ARG A 199 -6.96 -0.39 -4.80
C ARG A 199 -5.99 0.25 -5.79
N GLN A 200 -6.45 1.08 -6.71
CA GLN A 200 -5.58 1.76 -7.67
C GLN A 200 -4.63 2.74 -6.97
N VAL A 201 -5.10 3.47 -5.97
CA VAL A 201 -4.27 4.35 -5.14
C VAL A 201 -3.23 3.53 -4.36
N TYR A 202 -3.63 2.39 -3.77
CA TYR A 202 -2.70 1.46 -3.12
C TYR A 202 -1.59 0.99 -4.08
N LEU A 203 -1.94 0.55 -5.29
CA LEU A 203 -0.96 0.09 -6.28
C LEU A 203 -0.04 1.22 -6.78
N ALA A 204 -0.56 2.43 -6.97
CA ALA A 204 0.24 3.60 -7.31
C ALA A 204 1.23 3.94 -6.18
N CYS A 205 0.78 3.83 -4.93
CA CYS A 205 1.58 4.02 -3.73
C CYS A 205 2.74 3.00 -3.65
N LEU A 206 2.46 1.71 -3.89
CA LEU A 206 3.49 0.67 -3.98
C LEU A 206 4.51 0.98 -5.08
N SER A 207 4.04 1.39 -6.25
CA SER A 207 4.88 1.66 -7.43
C SER A 207 5.79 2.88 -7.27
N ALA A 208 5.39 3.83 -6.42
CA ALA A 208 6.20 5.00 -6.10
C ALA A 208 7.32 4.69 -5.08
N CYS A 209 7.18 3.64 -4.28
CA CYS A 209 8.16 3.27 -3.26
C CYS A 209 9.40 2.60 -3.86
N HIS A 210 10.52 2.67 -3.13
CA HIS A 210 11.81 2.14 -3.61
C HIS A 210 12.24 0.86 -2.92
N VAL A 211 12.00 0.78 -1.61
CA VAL A 211 12.40 -0.35 -0.77
C VAL A 211 11.19 -0.76 0.04
N VAL A 212 10.90 -2.06 0.07
CA VAL A 212 9.88 -2.62 0.95
C VAL A 212 10.56 -3.38 2.08
N VAL A 213 10.12 -3.14 3.32
CA VAL A 213 10.71 -3.73 4.52
C VAL A 213 9.67 -4.56 5.24
N SER A 214 10.04 -5.79 5.61
CA SER A 214 9.31 -6.54 6.62
C SER A 214 10.16 -6.71 7.86
N THR A 215 9.51 -6.62 9.02
CA THR A 215 10.06 -6.99 10.33
C THR A 215 9.25 -8.12 10.99
N ALA A 216 8.28 -8.68 10.27
CA ALA A 216 7.26 -9.57 10.83
C ALA A 216 7.83 -10.77 11.58
N GLU A 217 7.33 -11.03 12.77
CA GLU A 217 7.56 -12.25 13.58
C GLU A 217 6.79 -13.44 13.05
N HIS A 218 5.62 -13.21 12.44
CA HIS A 218 4.81 -14.23 11.79
C HIS A 218 4.46 -13.84 10.35
N GLU A 219 4.74 -14.75 9.41
CA GLU A 219 4.40 -14.62 8.00
C GLU A 219 4.37 -16.00 7.33
N PHE A 220 3.38 -16.22 6.48
CA PHE A 220 3.18 -17.51 5.80
C PHE A 220 3.46 -17.41 4.30
N PHE A 221 2.92 -16.40 3.63
CA PHE A 221 2.98 -16.29 2.17
C PHE A 221 3.75 -15.06 1.70
N GLY A 222 3.94 -14.06 2.57
CA GLY A 222 4.70 -12.85 2.25
C GLY A 222 4.06 -11.99 1.16
N LEU A 223 2.72 -12.07 0.99
CA LEU A 223 2.01 -11.43 -0.12
C LEU A 223 2.28 -9.93 -0.22
N ALA A 224 2.18 -9.20 0.89
CA ALA A 224 2.42 -7.75 0.89
C ALA A 224 3.84 -7.39 0.40
N MET A 225 4.84 -8.21 0.74
CA MET A 225 6.21 -8.03 0.26
C MET A 225 6.35 -8.39 -1.22
N LEU A 226 5.66 -9.46 -1.68
CA LEU A 226 5.65 -9.87 -3.08
C LEU A 226 4.94 -8.85 -3.98
N GLU A 227 3.80 -8.30 -3.53
CA GLU A 227 3.06 -7.25 -4.24
C GLU A 227 3.92 -5.99 -4.39
N ALA A 228 4.56 -5.53 -3.32
CA ALA A 228 5.48 -4.40 -3.39
C ALA A 228 6.70 -4.68 -4.29
N THR A 229 7.25 -5.90 -4.24
CA THR A 229 8.38 -6.30 -5.11
C THR A 229 7.97 -6.38 -6.59
N SER A 230 6.74 -6.83 -6.85
CA SER A 230 6.09 -6.84 -8.16
C SER A 230 5.86 -5.41 -8.68
N ALA A 231 5.56 -4.47 -7.79
CA ALA A 231 5.47 -3.04 -8.09
C ALA A 231 6.83 -2.34 -8.27
N GLY A 232 7.96 -3.05 -8.11
CA GLY A 232 9.30 -2.52 -8.37
C GLY A 232 10.12 -2.15 -7.12
N CYS A 233 9.61 -2.41 -5.92
CA CYS A 233 10.40 -2.21 -4.70
C CYS A 233 11.53 -3.25 -4.58
N TYR A 234 12.69 -2.83 -4.05
CA TYR A 234 13.72 -3.74 -3.56
C TYR A 234 13.31 -4.31 -2.19
N PRO A 235 13.20 -5.63 -2.00
CA PRO A 235 12.77 -6.21 -0.73
C PRO A 235 13.91 -6.32 0.28
N LEU A 236 13.58 -6.01 1.54
CA LEU A 236 14.42 -6.23 2.70
C LEU A 236 13.62 -6.96 3.78
N ALA A 237 13.91 -8.24 4.00
CA ALA A 237 13.10 -9.13 4.84
C ALA A 237 13.97 -9.94 5.82
N PRO A 238 13.43 -10.43 6.95
CA PRO A 238 14.23 -11.24 7.87
C PRO A 238 14.51 -12.62 7.27
N ARG A 239 15.69 -13.21 7.56
CA ARG A 239 16.09 -14.56 7.13
C ARG A 239 15.39 -15.64 7.96
N ARG A 240 14.07 -15.65 7.94
CA ARG A 240 13.18 -16.60 8.62
C ARG A 240 11.81 -16.56 7.95
N LEU A 241 10.89 -17.40 8.42
CA LEU A 241 9.53 -17.50 7.86
C LEU A 241 9.58 -17.94 6.38
N ALA A 242 8.64 -17.49 5.56
CA ALA A 242 8.62 -17.80 4.14
C ALA A 242 9.66 -17.03 3.31
N TYR A 243 10.25 -15.95 3.84
CA TYR A 243 11.09 -15.04 3.06
C TYR A 243 12.33 -15.66 2.42
N PRO A 244 13.05 -16.63 3.04
CA PRO A 244 14.15 -17.35 2.38
C PRO A 244 13.72 -18.12 1.12
N GLU A 245 12.47 -18.57 1.05
CA GLU A 245 11.95 -19.23 -0.15
C GLU A 245 11.58 -18.20 -1.23
N LEU A 246 11.17 -17.00 -0.83
CA LEU A 246 10.68 -15.94 -1.71
C LEU A 246 11.79 -15.09 -2.31
N PHE A 247 12.77 -14.67 -1.51
CA PHE A 247 13.77 -13.67 -1.90
C PHE A 247 15.20 -14.21 -1.93
N PRO A 248 16.10 -13.63 -2.75
CA PRO A 248 17.53 -13.93 -2.70
C PRO A 248 18.13 -13.68 -1.32
N SER A 249 19.21 -14.38 -0.97
CA SER A 249 19.90 -14.21 0.32
C SER A 249 20.34 -12.76 0.58
N ASP A 250 20.66 -12.06 -0.50
CA ASP A 250 21.06 -10.65 -0.46
C ASP A 250 19.91 -9.72 -0.15
N CYS A 251 18.66 -10.16 -0.13
CA CYS A 251 17.53 -9.39 0.38
C CYS A 251 17.23 -9.66 1.85
N LEU A 252 17.94 -10.62 2.46
CA LEU A 252 17.63 -11.10 3.80
C LEU A 252 18.58 -10.51 4.84
N TYR A 253 18.06 -10.25 6.04
CA TYR A 253 18.85 -9.85 7.20
C TYR A 253 18.59 -10.79 8.40
N ASN A 254 19.58 -10.96 9.27
CA ASN A 254 19.52 -11.84 10.43
C ASN A 254 19.27 -11.08 11.74
N THR A 255 19.66 -9.80 11.81
CA THR A 255 19.59 -8.99 13.02
C THR A 255 19.14 -7.57 12.72
N ASP A 256 18.58 -6.90 13.73
CA ASP A 256 18.13 -5.50 13.63
C ASP A 256 19.31 -4.56 13.32
N ALA A 257 20.49 -4.84 13.86
CA ALA A 257 21.70 -4.11 13.51
C ALA A 257 22.05 -4.23 12.00
N GLN A 258 21.82 -5.41 11.41
CA GLN A 258 21.99 -5.61 9.97
C GLN A 258 20.90 -4.86 9.19
N LEU A 259 19.64 -4.87 9.65
CA LEU A 259 18.56 -4.08 9.05
C LEU A 259 18.92 -2.59 8.99
N VAL A 260 19.34 -2.00 10.13
CA VAL A 260 19.78 -0.60 10.21
C VAL A 260 20.94 -0.32 9.27
N LYS A 261 21.98 -1.17 9.24
CA LYS A 261 23.14 -1.00 8.36
C LYS A 261 22.72 -0.98 6.88
N ARG A 262 21.79 -1.85 6.50
CA ARG A 262 21.32 -1.98 5.12
C ARG A 262 20.43 -0.81 4.71
N LEU A 263 19.51 -0.39 5.58
CA LEU A 263 18.70 0.80 5.33
C LEU A 263 19.58 2.05 5.22
N ARG A 264 20.57 2.22 6.10
CA ARG A 264 21.53 3.34 6.01
C ARG A 264 22.25 3.38 4.67
N TRP A 265 22.72 2.22 4.19
CA TRP A 265 23.37 2.13 2.88
C TRP A 265 22.42 2.52 1.74
N LEU A 266 21.16 2.06 1.79
CA LEU A 266 20.13 2.42 0.82
C LEU A 266 19.80 3.93 0.89
N CYS A 267 19.68 4.53 2.07
CA CYS A 267 19.41 5.97 2.22
C CYS A 267 20.52 6.82 1.60
N ARG A 268 21.79 6.43 1.80
CA ARG A 268 22.96 7.11 1.22
C ARG A 268 23.06 6.95 -0.30
N GLY A 269 22.66 5.80 -0.83
CA GLY A 269 22.61 5.57 -2.27
C GLY A 269 21.33 6.09 -2.96
N GLY A 270 20.32 6.45 -2.17
CA GLY A 270 19.04 6.96 -2.62
C GLY A 270 18.24 5.98 -3.50
N PRO A 271 17.17 6.48 -4.15
CA PRO A 271 16.34 5.72 -5.08
C PRO A 271 17.11 4.97 -6.18
N GLY A 272 18.17 5.58 -6.72
CA GLY A 272 18.97 5.00 -7.79
C GLY A 272 19.63 3.68 -7.41
N LEU A 273 20.15 3.59 -6.18
CA LEU A 273 20.72 2.35 -5.67
C LEU A 273 19.67 1.25 -5.54
N ALA A 274 18.51 1.54 -4.94
CA ALA A 274 17.44 0.56 -4.78
C ALA A 274 16.94 0.03 -6.13
N ARG A 275 16.72 0.92 -7.12
CA ARG A 275 16.32 0.56 -8.48
C ARG A 275 17.37 -0.31 -9.18
N ARG A 276 18.66 0.02 -9.02
CA ARG A 276 19.75 -0.78 -9.59
C ARG A 276 19.81 -2.19 -8.99
N LEU A 277 19.75 -2.32 -7.66
CA LEU A 277 19.72 -3.62 -7.00
C LEU A 277 18.49 -4.44 -7.40
N ARG A 278 17.35 -3.78 -7.58
CA ARG A 278 16.12 -4.40 -8.08
C ARG A 278 16.26 -4.91 -9.52
N ALA A 279 17.04 -4.24 -10.36
CA ALA A 279 17.30 -4.64 -11.75
C ALA A 279 18.36 -5.74 -11.86
N GLU A 280 19.40 -5.71 -11.01
CA GLU A 280 20.47 -6.71 -10.97
C GLU A 280 20.03 -8.04 -10.35
N GLY A 281 19.00 -8.02 -9.48
CA GLY A 281 18.49 -9.21 -8.82
C GLY A 281 17.53 -10.05 -9.68
N ASP A 282 17.52 -11.35 -9.44
CA ASP A 282 16.65 -12.33 -10.11
C ASP A 282 15.20 -12.32 -9.57
N PHE A 283 14.61 -11.14 -9.43
CA PHE A 283 13.25 -11.00 -8.91
C PHE A 283 12.20 -11.36 -9.94
N GLN A 284 12.44 -11.07 -11.22
CA GLN A 284 11.45 -11.34 -12.27
C GLN A 284 11.19 -12.84 -12.41
N THR A 285 12.24 -13.66 -12.52
CA THR A 285 12.12 -15.12 -12.57
C THR A 285 11.41 -15.68 -11.34
N ARG A 286 11.71 -15.13 -10.15
CA ARG A 286 11.05 -15.52 -8.89
C ARG A 286 9.59 -15.12 -8.82
N LEU A 287 9.19 -14.01 -9.44
CA LEU A 287 7.79 -13.60 -9.55
C LEU A 287 7.05 -14.38 -10.65
N ASP A 288 7.74 -14.71 -11.74
CA ASP A 288 7.16 -15.46 -12.86
C ASP A 288 6.68 -16.85 -12.44
N ARG A 289 7.40 -17.51 -11.53
CA ARG A 289 6.97 -18.81 -10.95
C ARG A 289 5.69 -18.72 -10.13
N LEU A 290 5.30 -17.50 -9.70
CA LEU A 290 4.11 -17.23 -8.89
C LEU A 290 2.95 -16.71 -9.74
N LYS A 291 3.11 -16.60 -11.06
CA LYS A 291 2.03 -16.18 -11.95
C LYS A 291 0.94 -17.26 -12.03
N PRO A 292 -0.32 -16.87 -12.27
CA PRO A 292 -1.42 -17.82 -12.43
C PRO A 292 -1.13 -18.92 -13.46
N GLU A 293 -0.46 -18.59 -14.57
CA GLU A 293 -0.13 -19.55 -15.62
C GLU A 293 0.87 -20.61 -15.15
N ALA A 294 1.86 -20.20 -14.35
CA ALA A 294 2.88 -21.10 -13.81
C ALA A 294 2.33 -22.03 -12.72
N LEU A 295 1.31 -21.57 -11.98
CA LEU A 295 0.70 -22.33 -10.87
C LEU A 295 -0.48 -23.20 -11.31
N ARG A 296 -1.02 -23.01 -12.52
CA ARG A 296 -2.24 -23.64 -13.03
C ARG A 296 -2.23 -25.16 -12.84
N ASP A 297 -1.19 -25.84 -13.33
CA ASP A 297 -1.13 -27.30 -13.29
C ASP A 297 -1.02 -27.83 -11.86
N SER A 298 -0.28 -27.11 -11.00
CA SER A 298 -0.15 -27.47 -9.58
C SER A 298 -1.48 -27.36 -8.83
N TYR A 299 -2.30 -26.36 -9.15
CA TYR A 299 -3.65 -26.23 -8.61
C TYR A 299 -4.62 -27.26 -9.20
N ALA A 300 -4.51 -27.59 -10.49
CA ALA A 300 -5.37 -28.59 -11.12
C ALA A 300 -5.18 -29.99 -10.50
N GLN A 301 -3.95 -30.35 -10.12
CA GLN A 301 -3.63 -31.61 -9.46
C GLN A 301 -4.28 -31.79 -8.08
N LEU A 302 -4.69 -30.71 -7.40
CA LEU A 302 -5.38 -30.82 -6.11
C LEU A 302 -6.79 -31.40 -6.21
N PHE A 303 -7.43 -31.23 -7.36
CA PHE A 303 -8.84 -31.58 -7.59
C PHE A 303 -9.00 -32.77 -8.54
N ALA A 304 -7.89 -33.41 -8.93
CA ALA A 304 -7.85 -34.62 -9.75
C ALA A 304 -7.85 -35.88 -8.88
#